data_AF-A0A7X8H012-F1
#
_entry.id   AF-A0A7X8H012-F1
#
_cell.length_a   1.000
_cell.length_b   1.000
_cell.length_c   1.000
_cell.angle_alpha   90.00
_cell.angle_beta   90.00
_cell.angle_gamma   90.00
#
_symmetry.space_group_name_H-M   'P 1'
#
loop_
_entity.id
_entity.type
_entity.pdbx_description
1 polymer ?
#
loop_
_entity_poly.entity_id
_entity_poly.type
_entity_poly.pdbx_seq_one_letter_code
_entity_poly.pdbx_strand_id
1 'polypeptide(L)'
;MNTKRLLSITATILLASGCNQAQNQTSTPTYTELPTVESKLDAQTINDFSSRRKQNQANRYEGLVINKSNILTRPDDLPSSLFYDSGINISYPKEGVKGIYLPIDCVVNTEYFQESIDKLNSTALNSAVLDFKDDSGQILPIIESDNPMVNENVVGLADYKEVLKTFEQNNIYPIARIVTFKDNFLASSHPELSFQTEDGEIWT
;
A
#
# COMPACT_ATOMS: atom_id res chain seq x y z
N MET A 1 44.28 -32.70 46.38
CA MET A 1 43.33 -32.08 45.43
C MET A 1 43.57 -30.58 45.38
N ASN A 2 43.93 -30.12 44.18
CA ASN A 2 43.90 -28.75 43.63
C ASN A 2 44.61 -27.61 44.36
N THR A 3 45.79 -27.34 43.81
CA THR A 3 46.60 -26.13 43.82
C THR A 3 45.80 -24.85 43.55
N LYS A 4 45.96 -23.87 44.44
CA LYS A 4 45.52 -22.48 44.23
C LYS A 4 46.50 -21.78 43.28
N ARG A 5 46.03 -21.37 42.11
CA ARG A 5 46.78 -20.45 41.23
C ARG A 5 46.28 -19.02 41.44
N LEU A 6 47.17 -18.23 42.02
CA LEU A 6 47.19 -16.78 42.06
C LEU A 6 47.46 -16.30 40.62
N LEU A 7 46.58 -15.48 40.04
CA LEU A 7 46.86 -14.82 38.75
C LEU A 7 46.78 -13.30 38.91
N SER A 8 47.95 -12.70 38.75
CA SER A 8 48.27 -11.29 38.86
C SER A 8 47.71 -10.49 37.69
N ILE A 9 47.22 -9.30 38.01
CA ILE A 9 46.88 -8.21 37.11
C ILE A 9 48.10 -7.84 36.27
N THR A 10 47.92 -7.69 34.96
CA THR A 10 48.81 -6.86 34.13
C THR A 10 47.96 -6.19 33.05
N ALA A 11 47.77 -4.88 33.23
CA ALA A 11 47.25 -3.99 32.22
C ALA A 11 48.30 -3.84 31.11
N THR A 12 47.92 -4.12 29.87
CA THR A 12 48.73 -3.78 28.70
C THR A 12 47.90 -2.86 27.81
N ILE A 13 48.21 -1.58 27.92
CA ILE A 13 47.79 -0.53 27.00
C ILE A 13 48.60 -0.74 25.71
N LEU A 14 47.94 -1.06 24.61
CA LEU A 14 48.50 -0.96 23.26
C LEU A 14 47.76 0.16 22.52
N LEU A 15 48.43 1.29 22.33
CA LEU A 15 47.93 2.41 21.54
C LEU A 15 48.25 2.21 20.06
N ALA A 16 47.21 2.42 19.24
CA ALA A 16 47.20 2.99 17.90
C ALA A 16 48.17 2.45 16.84
N SER A 17 47.61 1.82 15.80
CA SER A 17 47.78 2.22 14.39
C SER A 17 46.94 1.30 13.49
N GLY A 18 45.91 1.86 12.87
CA GLY A 18 45.06 1.08 11.96
C GLY A 18 43.89 1.88 11.37
N CYS A 19 44.11 3.13 10.98
CA CYS A 19 43.22 3.80 10.04
C CYS A 19 43.40 3.14 8.67
N ASN A 20 42.70 2.02 8.43
CA ASN A 20 42.46 1.60 7.05
C ASN A 20 41.31 2.44 6.52
N GLN A 21 41.65 3.35 5.60
CA GLN A 21 40.70 3.95 4.68
C GLN A 21 39.90 2.83 4.04
N ALA A 22 38.66 2.65 4.47
CA ALA A 22 37.66 2.00 3.64
C ALA A 22 37.54 2.87 2.39
N GLN A 23 38.22 2.45 1.32
CA GLN A 23 38.00 3.05 0.02
C GLN A 23 36.52 2.85 -0.29
N ASN A 24 35.78 3.96 -0.31
CA ASN A 24 34.47 4.02 -0.92
C ASN A 24 34.65 3.68 -2.40
N GLN A 25 34.62 2.38 -2.73
CA GLN A 25 34.35 1.94 -4.08
C GLN A 25 32.93 2.38 -4.38
N THR A 26 32.80 3.55 -5.00
CA THR A 26 31.57 3.96 -5.66
C THR A 26 31.44 3.04 -6.87
N SER A 27 30.92 1.83 -6.68
CA SER A 27 30.49 0.98 -7.78
C SER A 27 29.29 1.69 -8.40
N THR A 28 29.52 2.45 -9.47
CA THR A 28 28.44 2.83 -10.37
C THR A 28 27.76 1.54 -10.81
N PRO A 29 26.45 1.35 -10.52
CA PRO A 29 25.75 0.16 -10.96
C PRO A 29 25.86 0.06 -12.48
N THR A 30 26.46 -1.04 -12.95
CA THR A 30 26.52 -1.34 -14.38
C THR A 30 25.12 -1.76 -14.83
N TYR A 31 24.38 -0.80 -15.37
CA TYR A 31 23.10 -1.10 -16.00
C TYR A 31 23.37 -1.78 -17.35
N THR A 32 22.72 -2.92 -17.59
CA THR A 32 22.68 -3.51 -18.93
C THR A 32 21.98 -2.53 -19.86
N GLU A 33 22.61 -2.17 -20.98
CA GLU A 33 21.92 -1.40 -22.01
C GLU A 33 20.71 -2.21 -22.50
N LEU A 34 19.54 -1.57 -22.47
CA LEU A 34 18.32 -2.19 -22.97
C LEU A 34 18.52 -2.53 -24.46
N PRO A 35 18.07 -3.70 -24.91
CA PRO A 35 18.17 -4.07 -26.32
C PRO A 35 17.47 -3.00 -27.16
N THR A 36 18.12 -2.61 -28.26
CA THR A 36 17.56 -1.65 -29.19
C THR A 36 16.32 -2.26 -29.85
N VAL A 37 15.15 -1.73 -29.54
CA VAL A 37 13.89 -2.20 -30.12
C VAL A 37 13.74 -1.58 -31.51
N GLU A 38 14.03 -2.38 -32.54
CA GLU A 38 13.74 -1.97 -33.92
C GLU A 38 12.26 -2.20 -34.25
N SER A 39 11.66 -1.24 -34.96
CA SER A 39 10.30 -1.36 -35.48
C SER A 39 10.22 -2.49 -36.51
N LYS A 40 9.28 -3.42 -36.31
CA LYS A 40 8.92 -4.43 -37.33
C LYS A 40 8.16 -3.85 -38.53
N LEU A 41 7.78 -2.58 -38.47
CA LEU A 41 7.04 -1.86 -39.51
C LEU A 41 8.00 -0.99 -40.32
N ASP A 42 7.82 -0.98 -41.64
CA ASP A 42 8.60 -0.15 -42.55
C ASP A 42 8.25 1.35 -42.41
N ALA A 43 9.16 2.21 -42.87
CA ALA A 43 9.03 3.66 -42.76
C ALA A 43 7.80 4.20 -43.50
N GLN A 44 7.36 3.56 -44.58
CA GLN A 44 6.21 3.99 -45.35
C GLN A 44 4.91 3.73 -44.58
N THR A 45 4.78 2.56 -43.96
CA THR A 45 3.66 2.18 -43.09
C THR A 45 3.56 3.12 -41.89
N ILE A 46 4.69 3.50 -41.29
CA ILE A 46 4.73 4.46 -40.17
C ILE A 46 4.26 5.85 -40.62
N ASN A 47 4.75 6.33 -41.77
CA ASN A 47 4.39 7.63 -42.31
C ASN A 47 2.93 7.70 -42.74
N ASP A 48 2.42 6.65 -43.36
CA ASP A 48 1.01 6.50 -43.76
C ASP A 48 0.09 6.49 -42.53
N PHE A 49 0.41 5.69 -41.51
CA PHE A 49 -0.33 5.71 -40.24
C PHE A 49 -0.30 7.08 -39.56
N SER A 50 0.86 7.74 -39.52
CA SER A 50 1.01 9.07 -38.93
C SER A 50 0.20 10.13 -39.70
N SER A 51 0.14 10.01 -41.02
CA SER A 51 -0.66 10.90 -41.88
C SER A 51 -2.15 10.69 -41.66
N ARG A 52 -2.63 9.44 -41.63
CA ARG A 52 -4.01 9.11 -41.28
C ARG A 52 -4.41 9.58 -39.88
N ARG A 53 -3.51 9.46 -38.89
CA ARG A 53 -3.74 9.98 -37.52
C ARG A 53 -3.95 11.49 -37.52
N LYS A 54 -3.13 12.25 -38.24
CA LYS A 54 -3.28 13.72 -38.34
C LYS A 54 -4.60 14.12 -38.98
N GLN A 55 -5.11 13.29 -39.89
CA GLN A 55 -6.41 13.49 -40.54
C GLN A 55 -7.58 12.85 -39.77
N ASN A 56 -7.33 12.32 -38.56
CA ASN A 56 -8.33 11.67 -37.72
C ASN A 56 -9.02 10.45 -38.39
N GLN A 57 -8.31 9.78 -39.31
CA GLN A 57 -8.72 8.60 -40.08
C GLN A 57 -7.89 7.34 -39.73
N ALA A 58 -7.38 7.26 -38.51
CA ALA A 58 -6.55 6.14 -38.08
C ALA A 58 -7.34 4.87 -37.68
N ASN A 59 -8.67 4.92 -37.73
CA ASN A 59 -9.50 3.77 -37.37
C ASN A 59 -9.36 2.70 -38.45
N ARG A 60 -8.92 1.51 -38.03
CA ARG A 60 -8.68 0.36 -38.93
C ARG A 60 -9.98 -0.28 -39.45
N TYR A 61 -11.07 -0.11 -38.73
CA TYR A 61 -12.38 -0.68 -39.07
C TYR A 61 -13.35 0.44 -39.43
N GLU A 62 -13.98 0.35 -40.61
CA GLU A 62 -15.04 1.28 -41.01
C GLU A 62 -16.22 1.20 -40.03
N GLY A 63 -16.72 2.36 -39.62
CA GLY A 63 -17.87 2.48 -38.71
C GLY A 63 -17.56 2.44 -37.21
N LEU A 64 -16.32 2.15 -36.78
CA LEU A 64 -15.94 2.31 -35.38
C LEU A 64 -15.73 3.78 -35.03
N VAL A 65 -16.63 4.34 -34.24
CA VAL A 65 -16.51 5.67 -33.64
C VAL A 65 -16.02 5.51 -32.21
N ILE A 66 -14.81 6.00 -31.91
CA ILE A 66 -14.32 6.04 -30.54
C ILE A 66 -15.17 7.03 -29.76
N ASN A 67 -15.92 6.54 -28.78
CA ASN A 67 -16.63 7.39 -27.86
C ASN A 67 -15.60 8.19 -27.05
N LYS A 68 -15.52 9.50 -27.31
CA LYS A 68 -14.63 10.43 -26.61
C LYS A 68 -15.24 10.93 -25.30
N SER A 69 -16.51 10.63 -25.05
CA SER A 69 -17.18 10.92 -23.79
C SER A 69 -16.66 10.00 -22.70
N ASN A 70 -16.80 10.45 -21.45
CA ASN A 70 -16.58 9.59 -20.31
C ASN A 70 -17.54 8.40 -20.40
N ILE A 71 -17.00 7.18 -20.35
CA ILE A 71 -17.80 5.94 -20.37
C ILE A 71 -18.65 5.84 -19.10
N LEU A 72 -18.15 6.41 -18.00
CA LEU A 72 -18.83 6.49 -16.71
C LEU A 72 -18.80 7.94 -16.23
N THR A 73 -19.96 8.49 -15.92
CA THR A 73 -20.11 9.78 -15.25
C THR A 73 -20.72 9.56 -13.89
N ARG A 74 -20.14 10.16 -12.85
CA ARG A 74 -20.77 10.19 -11.53
C ARG A 74 -22.13 10.90 -11.66
N PRO A 75 -23.22 10.34 -11.14
CA PRO A 75 -24.51 11.02 -11.08
C PRO A 75 -24.40 12.36 -10.36
N ASP A 76 -25.11 13.38 -10.84
CA ASP A 76 -25.15 14.71 -10.20
C ASP A 76 -25.68 14.59 -8.76
N ASP A 77 -26.73 13.79 -8.59
CA ASP A 77 -27.32 13.46 -7.31
C ASP A 77 -27.04 12.00 -6.95
N LEU A 78 -26.30 11.79 -5.87
CA LEU A 78 -26.20 10.48 -5.24
C LEU A 78 -27.28 10.36 -4.16
N PRO A 79 -27.89 9.17 -3.95
CA PRO A 79 -28.84 8.98 -2.88
C PRO A 79 -28.21 9.27 -1.51
N SER A 80 -28.97 9.92 -0.63
CA SER A 80 -28.52 10.31 0.71
C SER A 80 -28.00 9.13 1.54
N SER A 81 -28.51 7.92 1.28
CA SER A 81 -28.05 6.68 1.90
C SER A 81 -26.60 6.30 1.59
N LEU A 82 -25.99 6.88 0.56
CA LEU A 82 -24.56 6.69 0.25
C LEU A 82 -23.65 7.67 1.00
N PHE A 83 -24.24 8.64 1.69
CA PHE A 83 -23.50 9.60 2.48
C PHE A 83 -23.56 9.22 3.95
N TYR A 84 -22.40 9.10 4.57
CA TYR A 84 -22.23 8.95 6.00
C TYR A 84 -21.39 10.12 6.51
N ASP A 85 -21.98 10.94 7.38
CA ASP A 85 -21.24 12.00 8.07
C ASP A 85 -20.61 11.42 9.33
N SER A 86 -19.30 11.25 9.31
CA SER A 86 -18.53 10.75 10.46
C SER A 86 -18.29 11.84 11.51
N GLY A 87 -18.56 13.11 11.20
CA GLY A 87 -18.12 14.25 11.99
C GLY A 87 -16.61 14.51 11.93
N ILE A 88 -15.88 13.79 11.09
CA ILE A 88 -14.43 13.95 10.86
C ILE A 88 -14.21 14.64 9.52
N ASN A 89 -13.50 15.76 9.51
CA ASN A 89 -13.24 16.57 8.34
C ASN A 89 -11.75 16.62 7.99
N ILE A 90 -11.33 15.76 7.07
CA ILE A 90 -9.96 15.71 6.56
C ILE A 90 -9.99 16.03 5.07
N SER A 91 -9.33 17.12 4.68
CA SER A 91 -9.27 17.54 3.28
C SER A 91 -8.39 16.60 2.45
N TYR A 92 -8.84 16.27 1.24
CA TYR A 92 -8.02 15.55 0.28
C TYR A 92 -6.77 16.37 -0.11
N PRO A 93 -5.55 15.79 -0.08
CA PRO A 93 -4.34 16.51 -0.42
C PRO A 93 -4.26 16.76 -1.94
N LYS A 94 -4.60 17.98 -2.37
CA LYS A 94 -4.66 18.37 -3.80
C LYS A 94 -3.33 18.21 -4.54
N GLU A 95 -2.22 18.42 -3.85
CA GLU A 95 -0.86 18.28 -4.38
C GLU A 95 -0.38 16.81 -4.45
N GLY A 96 -1.24 15.86 -4.10
CA GLY A 96 -0.98 14.43 -4.16
C GLY A 96 -0.83 13.76 -2.79
N VAL A 97 -1.15 12.47 -2.77
CA VAL A 97 -1.07 11.58 -1.61
C VAL A 97 0.36 11.04 -1.48
N LYS A 98 0.97 11.26 -0.32
CA LYS A 98 2.31 10.79 0.07
C LYS A 98 2.19 10.02 1.38
N GLY A 99 1.86 8.74 1.27
CA GLY A 99 1.44 7.93 2.41
C GLY A 99 2.45 6.90 2.89
N ILE A 100 2.25 6.45 4.13
CA ILE A 100 2.90 5.28 4.72
C ILE A 100 1.84 4.24 5.12
N TYR A 101 2.21 2.97 5.13
CA TYR A 101 1.36 1.90 5.65
C TYR A 101 1.61 1.70 7.14
N LEU A 102 0.55 1.70 7.93
CA LEU A 102 0.60 1.44 9.37
C LEU A 102 -0.11 0.11 9.66
N PRO A 103 0.63 -0.97 9.97
CA PRO A 103 0.04 -2.22 10.39
C PRO A 103 -0.68 -2.04 11.74
N ILE A 104 -1.65 -2.92 12.03
CA ILE A 104 -2.48 -2.79 13.23
C ILE A 104 -1.68 -2.75 14.54
N ASP A 105 -0.60 -3.53 14.64
CA ASP A 105 0.30 -3.53 15.81
C ASP A 105 0.93 -2.15 16.07
N CYS A 106 1.16 -1.36 15.02
CA CYS A 106 1.62 0.01 15.13
C CYS A 106 0.51 0.95 15.62
N VAL A 107 -0.72 0.75 15.15
CA VAL A 107 -1.89 1.58 15.51
C VAL A 107 -2.29 1.37 16.97
N VAL A 108 -2.28 0.13 17.47
CA VAL A 108 -2.67 -0.19 18.86
C VAL A 108 -1.58 0.13 19.88
N ASN A 109 -0.31 0.18 19.45
CA ASN A 109 0.80 0.57 20.32
C ASN A 109 0.93 2.09 20.35
N THR A 110 0.69 2.71 21.50
CA THR A 110 0.70 4.16 21.65
C THR A 110 2.02 4.82 21.29
N GLU A 111 3.15 4.18 21.62
CA GLU A 111 4.48 4.71 21.33
C GLU A 111 4.76 4.70 19.82
N TYR A 112 4.50 3.58 19.15
CA TYR A 112 4.70 3.45 17.71
C TYR A 112 3.73 4.29 16.90
N PHE A 113 2.48 4.39 17.35
CA PHE A 113 1.51 5.28 16.73
C PHE A 113 1.97 6.73 16.83
N GLN A 114 2.37 7.20 18.02
CA GLN A 114 2.86 8.57 18.19
C GLN A 114 4.12 8.85 17.36
N GLU A 115 5.09 7.92 17.34
CA GLU A 115 6.28 8.06 16.49
C GLU A 115 5.91 8.19 15.00
N SER A 116 4.88 7.45 14.56
CA SER A 116 4.38 7.53 13.18
C SER A 116 3.72 8.88 12.88
N ILE A 117 2.94 9.42 13.82
CA ILE A 117 2.37 10.78 13.71
C ILE A 117 3.48 11.83 13.64
N ASP A 118 4.50 11.73 14.50
CA ASP A 118 5.62 12.67 14.52
C ASP A 118 6.41 12.66 13.20
N LYS A 119 6.61 11.48 12.60
CA LYS A 119 7.22 11.34 11.26
C LYS A 119 6.35 11.95 10.17
N LEU A 120 5.02 11.74 10.22
CA LEU A 120 4.09 12.37 9.28
C LEU A 120 4.16 13.89 9.37
N ASN A 121 4.21 14.43 10.60
CA ASN A 121 4.26 15.88 10.84
C ASN A 121 5.61 16.53 10.49
N SER A 122 6.72 15.79 10.62
CA SER A 122 8.08 16.33 10.42
C SER A 122 8.62 16.13 9.00
N THR A 123 7.88 15.48 8.10
CA THR A 123 8.31 15.17 6.74
C THR A 123 7.31 15.69 5.69
N ALA A 124 7.54 15.37 4.42
CA ALA A 124 6.61 15.70 3.33
C ALA A 124 5.46 14.69 3.17
N LEU A 125 5.38 13.68 4.05
CA LEU A 125 4.30 12.70 4.09
C LEU A 125 3.02 13.37 4.60
N ASN A 126 1.87 12.88 4.15
CA ASN A 126 0.57 13.50 4.46
C ASN A 126 -0.59 12.49 4.55
N SER A 127 -0.31 11.19 4.46
CA SER A 127 -1.35 10.16 4.42
C SER A 127 -0.92 8.91 5.17
N ALA A 128 -1.89 8.14 5.66
CA ALA A 128 -1.64 6.84 6.27
C ALA A 128 -2.63 5.80 5.77
N VAL A 129 -2.12 4.63 5.39
CA VAL A 129 -2.93 3.46 5.02
C VAL A 129 -3.12 2.59 6.26
N LEU A 130 -4.38 2.33 6.61
CA LEU A 130 -4.79 1.53 7.76
C LEU A 130 -5.56 0.31 7.30
N ASP A 131 -5.28 -0.86 7.87
CA ASP A 131 -6.08 -2.05 7.61
C ASP A 131 -7.45 -1.94 8.26
N PHE A 132 -8.48 -1.73 7.45
CA PHE A 132 -9.86 -1.91 7.91
C PHE A 132 -10.22 -3.40 7.92
N LYS A 133 -9.82 -4.13 6.86
CA LYS A 133 -9.85 -5.58 6.81
C LYS A 133 -8.51 -6.12 6.33
N ASP A 134 -7.90 -7.00 7.13
CA ASP A 134 -6.58 -7.57 6.83
C ASP A 134 -6.64 -8.72 5.81
N ASP A 135 -5.47 -9.29 5.51
CA ASP A 135 -5.29 -10.36 4.53
C ASP A 135 -5.54 -11.78 5.08
N SER A 136 -5.94 -11.90 6.34
CA SER A 136 -6.51 -13.12 6.89
C SER A 136 -8.02 -13.11 6.78
N GLY A 137 -8.65 -11.93 6.72
CA GLY A 137 -10.10 -11.74 6.67
C GLY A 137 -10.66 -10.95 7.86
N GLN A 138 -9.80 -10.52 8.79
CA GLN A 138 -10.22 -9.90 10.04
C GLN A 138 -10.58 -8.43 9.84
N ILE A 139 -11.74 -8.03 10.34
CA ILE A 139 -12.14 -6.62 10.42
C ILE A 139 -11.60 -6.05 11.74
N LEU A 140 -10.63 -5.16 11.61
CA LEU A 140 -9.82 -4.68 12.73
C LEU A 140 -10.48 -3.59 13.59
N PRO A 141 -11.28 -2.65 13.06
CA PRO A 141 -11.89 -1.62 13.92
C PRO A 141 -13.05 -2.16 14.74
N ILE A 142 -13.31 -1.50 15.87
CA ILE A 142 -14.51 -1.73 16.68
C ILE A 142 -15.71 -1.13 15.94
N ILE A 143 -16.53 -1.99 15.32
CA ILE A 143 -17.73 -1.59 14.57
C ILE A 143 -18.91 -2.53 14.85
N GLU A 144 -20.10 -2.03 14.59
CA GLU A 144 -21.33 -2.83 14.52
C GLU A 144 -21.90 -2.70 13.10
N SER A 145 -22.36 -3.82 12.54
CA SER A 145 -23.02 -3.87 11.24
C SER A 145 -24.40 -4.54 11.37
N ASP A 146 -25.33 -4.18 10.49
CA ASP A 146 -26.58 -4.92 10.31
C ASP A 146 -26.38 -6.25 9.54
N ASN A 147 -25.20 -6.46 8.96
CA ASN A 147 -24.82 -7.68 8.28
C ASN A 147 -24.16 -8.68 9.27
N PRO A 148 -24.78 -9.84 9.55
CA PRO A 148 -24.22 -10.85 10.46
C PRO A 148 -22.83 -11.33 10.04
N MET A 149 -22.59 -11.52 8.74
CA MET A 149 -21.30 -11.97 8.20
C MET A 149 -20.19 -10.97 8.48
N VAL A 150 -20.50 -9.67 8.48
CA VAL A 150 -19.53 -8.64 8.87
C VAL A 150 -19.21 -8.79 10.35
N ASN A 151 -20.22 -8.85 11.21
CA ASN A 151 -20.03 -8.95 12.66
C ASN A 151 -19.25 -10.20 13.09
N GLU A 152 -19.47 -11.34 12.41
CA GLU A 152 -18.73 -12.59 12.66
C GLU A 152 -17.23 -12.48 12.42
N ASN A 153 -16.80 -11.52 11.59
CA ASN A 153 -15.40 -11.30 11.23
C ASN A 153 -14.79 -10.05 11.90
N VAL A 154 -15.53 -9.35 12.77
CA VAL A 154 -15.00 -8.23 13.56
C VAL A 154 -14.16 -8.75 14.72
N VAL A 155 -12.89 -8.36 14.74
CA VAL A 155 -11.99 -8.60 15.88
C VAL A 155 -11.96 -7.39 16.82
N GLY A 156 -12.11 -6.18 16.30
CA GLY A 156 -12.28 -4.97 17.12
C GLY A 156 -11.05 -4.62 17.96
N LEU A 157 -9.86 -4.59 17.34
CA LEU A 157 -8.59 -4.31 18.01
C LEU A 157 -8.33 -2.83 18.27
N ALA A 158 -8.98 -1.93 17.53
CA ALA A 158 -8.71 -0.49 17.60
C ALA A 158 -9.97 0.36 17.44
N ASP A 159 -10.04 1.48 18.18
CA ASP A 159 -11.06 2.50 17.97
C ASP A 159 -10.62 3.45 16.85
N TYR A 160 -11.10 3.19 15.64
CA TYR A 160 -10.76 4.00 14.47
C TYR A 160 -11.38 5.40 14.53
N LYS A 161 -12.41 5.64 15.35
CA LYS A 161 -12.93 7.01 15.52
C LYS A 161 -11.89 7.87 16.22
N GLU A 162 -11.22 7.35 17.25
CA GLU A 162 -10.14 8.07 17.94
C GLU A 162 -8.91 8.24 17.05
N VAL A 163 -8.51 7.20 16.30
CA VAL A 163 -7.42 7.30 15.31
C VAL A 163 -7.71 8.40 14.28
N LEU A 164 -8.93 8.44 13.76
CA LEU A 164 -9.34 9.44 12.76
C LEU A 164 -9.38 10.87 13.34
N LYS A 165 -9.75 11.04 14.62
CA LYS A 165 -9.63 12.35 15.30
C LYS A 165 -8.19 12.81 15.40
N THR A 166 -7.26 11.91 15.75
CA THR A 166 -5.83 12.23 15.75
C THR A 166 -5.36 12.63 14.35
N PHE A 167 -5.78 11.90 13.32
CA PHE A 167 -5.42 12.23 11.94
C PHE A 167 -5.99 13.58 11.50
N GLU A 168 -7.22 13.91 11.89
CA GLU A 168 -7.84 15.22 11.64
C GLU A 168 -7.02 16.36 12.24
N GLN A 169 -6.65 16.25 13.52
CA GLN A 169 -5.83 17.25 14.21
C GLN A 169 -4.48 17.49 13.53
N ASN A 170 -3.94 16.46 12.87
CA ASN A 170 -2.64 16.49 12.22
C ASN A 170 -2.72 16.64 10.69
N ASN A 171 -3.91 16.82 10.11
CA ASN A 171 -4.15 16.88 8.66
C ASN A 171 -3.58 15.67 7.89
N ILE A 172 -3.65 14.49 8.48
CA ILE A 172 -3.20 13.23 7.88
C ILE A 172 -4.37 12.59 7.13
N TYR A 173 -4.24 12.39 5.82
CA TYR A 173 -5.27 11.78 4.99
C TYR A 173 -5.33 10.25 5.18
N PRO A 174 -6.43 9.70 5.73
CA PRO A 174 -6.57 8.26 5.93
C PRO A 174 -6.91 7.54 4.63
N ILE A 175 -6.36 6.33 4.45
CA ILE A 175 -6.75 5.39 3.40
C ILE A 175 -7.08 4.05 4.06
N ALA A 176 -8.32 3.60 3.95
CA ALA A 176 -8.72 2.28 4.42
C ALA A 176 -8.27 1.20 3.42
N ARG A 177 -7.45 0.26 3.87
CA ARG A 177 -7.11 -0.98 3.15
C ARG A 177 -8.14 -2.04 3.52
N ILE A 178 -8.80 -2.58 2.50
CA ILE A 178 -9.77 -3.67 2.61
C ILE A 178 -9.30 -4.77 1.66
N VAL A 179 -8.75 -5.86 2.20
CA VAL A 179 -8.35 -6.99 1.37
C VAL A 179 -9.59 -7.76 0.93
N THR A 180 -9.69 -8.10 -0.35
CA THR A 180 -10.89 -8.77 -0.89
C THR A 180 -10.71 -10.28 -0.98
N PHE A 181 -9.81 -10.75 -1.85
CA PHE A 181 -9.76 -12.17 -2.23
C PHE A 181 -8.86 -13.05 -1.34
N LYS A 182 -7.85 -12.48 -0.70
CA LYS A 182 -7.03 -13.20 0.30
C LYS A 182 -7.74 -13.10 1.64
N ASP A 183 -8.79 -13.91 1.80
CA ASP A 183 -9.61 -13.97 3.01
C ASP A 183 -9.78 -15.44 3.41
N ASN A 184 -8.99 -15.87 4.40
CA ASN A 184 -8.96 -17.25 4.85
C ASN A 184 -10.17 -17.60 5.72
N PHE A 185 -10.70 -16.63 6.49
CA PHE A 185 -11.88 -16.83 7.33
C PHE A 185 -13.14 -17.05 6.49
N LEU A 186 -13.35 -16.20 5.48
CA LEU A 186 -14.47 -16.33 4.56
C LEU A 186 -14.33 -17.59 3.71
N ALA A 187 -13.13 -17.87 3.17
CA ALA A 187 -12.91 -19.09 2.39
C ALA A 187 -13.19 -20.37 3.20
N SER A 188 -12.82 -20.40 4.49
CA SER A 188 -13.05 -21.57 5.35
C SER A 188 -14.52 -21.73 5.77
N SER A 189 -15.23 -20.62 6.01
CA SER A 189 -16.64 -20.64 6.43
C SER A 189 -17.63 -20.78 5.26
N HIS A 190 -17.26 -20.27 4.08
CA HIS A 190 -18.03 -20.30 2.85
C HIS A 190 -17.14 -20.78 1.68
N PRO A 191 -16.78 -22.08 1.64
CA PRO A 191 -15.88 -22.62 0.60
C PRO A 191 -16.37 -22.38 -0.83
N GLU A 192 -17.68 -22.26 -1.04
CA GLU A 192 -18.31 -21.94 -2.33
C GLU A 192 -18.02 -20.54 -2.87
N LEU A 193 -17.54 -19.63 -2.01
CA LEU A 193 -17.11 -18.29 -2.38
C LEU A 193 -15.61 -18.21 -2.68
N SER A 194 -14.89 -19.33 -2.59
CA SER A 194 -13.44 -19.41 -2.78
C SER A 194 -13.05 -20.12 -4.08
N PHE A 195 -11.76 -20.16 -4.36
CA PHE A 195 -11.19 -21.02 -5.39
C PHE A 195 -11.20 -22.47 -4.90
N GLN A 196 -11.73 -23.37 -5.72
CA GLN A 196 -11.84 -24.80 -5.39
C GLN A 196 -11.02 -25.66 -6.36
N THR A 197 -10.52 -26.80 -5.88
CA THR A 197 -9.96 -27.86 -6.71
C THR A 197 -11.06 -28.62 -7.47
N GLU A 198 -10.68 -29.48 -8.41
CA GLU A 198 -11.65 -30.35 -9.11
C GLU A 198 -12.44 -31.25 -8.14
N ASP A 199 -11.82 -31.60 -7.01
CA ASP A 199 -12.43 -32.44 -5.96
C ASP A 199 -13.34 -31.65 -5.00
N GLY A 200 -13.47 -30.32 -5.19
CA GLY A 200 -14.33 -29.45 -4.39
C GLY A 200 -13.70 -28.92 -3.10
N GLU A 201 -12.41 -29.19 -2.86
CA GLU A 201 -11.65 -28.67 -1.72
C GLU A 201 -11.19 -27.23 -1.97
N ILE A 202 -10.97 -26.44 -0.91
CA ILE A 202 -10.40 -25.10 -1.05
C ILE A 202 -8.98 -25.21 -1.64
N TRP A 203 -8.67 -24.37 -2.63
CA TRP A 203 -7.33 -24.29 -3.19
C TRP A 203 -6.36 -23.62 -2.21
N THR A 204 -5.30 -24.34 -1.81
CA THR A 204 -4.28 -23.90 -0.85
C THR A 204 -2.89 -23.85 -1.45
#